data_AF-A0A9W8J4M1-F1
#
_entry.id   AF-A0A9W8J4M1-F1
#
_cell.length_a   1.000
_cell.length_b   1.000
_cell.length_c   1.000
_cell.angle_alpha   90.00
_cell.angle_beta   90.00
_cell.angle_gamma   90.00
#
_symmetry.space_group_name_H-M   'P 1'
#
loop_
_entity.id
_entity.type
_entity.pdbx_description
1 polymer ?
#
loop_
_entity_poly.entity_id
_entity_poly.type
_entity_poly.pdbx_seq_one_letter_code
_entity_poly.pdbx_strand_id
1 'polypeptide(L)'
;MQANFVIPAPDVSLSSEGHPVPEQRDSVLYPPSLVHSIMATLLDFNRYDPETALLIAHLQLEDTLEVSKGRKGKGRADQTPSDEELAFRLASEEFGSMKQMYQDYCLVKSLNDAIDQDAAILEAHRVMEEAAAADRRAAELLSRGQALPQPTEAQRRLEDRTFNVYQPTER
;
A
#
# COMPACT_ATOMS: atom_id res chain seq x y z
N MET A 1 58.92 51.76 2.31
CA MET A 1 60.11 51.13 2.89
C MET A 1 59.78 49.65 3.09
N GLN A 2 60.53 48.79 2.41
CA GLN A 2 60.39 47.33 2.43
C GLN A 2 61.05 46.76 3.69
N ALA A 3 60.48 45.69 4.25
CA ALA A 3 61.22 44.69 5.01
C ALA A 3 60.52 43.34 4.88
N ASN A 4 61.04 42.52 3.97
CA ASN A 4 60.87 41.07 3.96
C ASN A 4 61.60 40.49 5.18
N PHE A 5 60.96 39.60 5.93
CA PHE A 5 61.68 38.66 6.78
C PHE A 5 61.12 37.25 6.57
N VAL A 6 62.02 36.36 6.18
CA VAL A 6 61.78 34.95 5.86
C VAL A 6 62.19 34.10 7.07
N ILE A 7 61.33 33.12 7.34
CA ILE A 7 61.19 32.04 8.34
C ILE A 7 62.51 31.34 8.79
N PRO A 8 62.49 30.60 9.92
CA PRO A 8 62.38 29.15 9.76
C PRO A 8 61.45 28.45 10.79
N ALA A 9 60.79 27.39 10.31
CA ALA A 9 60.12 26.40 11.14
C ALA A 9 61.14 25.51 11.86
N PRO A 10 60.72 24.85 12.95
CA PRO A 10 61.15 23.49 13.16
C PRO A 10 59.97 22.50 13.17
N ASP A 11 60.13 21.47 12.34
CA ASP A 11 59.41 20.20 12.39
C ASP A 11 59.37 19.61 13.80
N VAL A 12 58.17 19.31 14.30
CA VAL A 12 57.97 18.14 15.16
C VAL A 12 56.72 17.43 14.67
N SER A 13 56.97 16.27 14.09
CA SER A 13 56.01 15.31 13.59
C SER A 13 55.32 14.54 14.73
N LEU A 14 54.09 14.11 14.43
CA LEU A 14 53.34 12.97 15.01
C LEU A 14 52.77 13.15 16.42
N SER A 15 51.46 13.40 16.48
CA SER A 15 50.54 12.41 17.04
C SER A 15 49.11 12.66 16.58
N SER A 16 48.53 11.60 16.06
CA SER A 16 47.17 11.41 15.62
C SER A 16 46.16 11.69 16.74
N GLU A 17 45.27 12.65 16.54
CA GLU A 17 43.90 12.55 17.03
C GLU A 17 42.96 13.04 15.93
N GLY A 18 42.32 12.06 15.28
CA GLY A 18 41.34 12.31 14.24
C GLY A 18 40.12 13.02 14.82
N HIS A 19 39.89 14.25 14.37
CA HIS A 19 38.58 14.85 14.43
C HIS A 19 37.62 14.01 13.58
N PRO A 20 36.52 13.47 14.13
CA PRO A 20 35.44 12.99 13.29
C PRO A 20 34.81 14.19 12.59
N VAL A 21 34.89 14.15 11.27
CA VAL A 21 34.13 14.94 10.30
C VAL A 21 32.69 15.10 10.80
N PRO A 22 32.09 16.30 10.78
CA PRO A 22 30.66 16.42 11.03
C PRO A 22 29.93 15.67 9.91
N GLU A 23 29.47 14.49 10.27
CA GLU A 23 28.65 13.59 9.49
C GLU A 23 27.54 14.42 8.85
N GLN A 24 27.53 14.41 7.51
CA GLN A 24 26.47 15.00 6.71
C GLN A 24 25.15 14.47 7.25
N ARG A 25 24.41 15.33 7.93
CA ARG A 25 23.01 15.04 8.24
C ARG A 25 22.32 14.97 6.89
N ASP A 26 22.07 13.76 6.43
CA ASP A 26 21.08 13.50 5.41
C ASP A 26 19.79 14.16 5.90
N SER A 27 19.52 15.34 5.33
CA SER A 27 18.24 15.99 5.43
C SER A 27 17.27 15.10 4.68
N VAL A 28 16.70 14.13 5.40
CA VAL A 28 15.53 13.39 4.95
C VAL A 28 14.43 14.42 4.77
N LEU A 29 14.31 14.90 3.55
CA LEU A 29 13.26 15.77 3.08
C LEU A 29 11.97 14.94 3.10
N TYR A 30 11.32 14.89 4.27
CA TYR A 30 10.01 14.29 4.37
C TYR A 30 9.03 15.11 3.52
N PRO A 31 8.30 14.49 2.59
CA PRO A 31 7.30 15.22 1.81
C PRO A 31 6.22 15.78 2.75
N PRO A 32 5.67 16.96 2.45
CA PRO A 32 4.81 17.74 3.35
C PRO A 32 3.42 17.13 3.64
N SER A 33 3.15 15.90 3.21
CA SER A 33 1.89 15.20 3.48
C SER A 33 1.95 14.21 4.65
N LEU A 34 3.12 14.05 5.28
CA LEU A 34 3.32 13.14 6.41
C LEU A 34 3.40 13.93 7.71
N VAL A 35 2.28 14.53 8.09
CA VAL A 35 1.97 14.66 9.51
C VAL A 35 1.69 13.24 9.98
N HIS A 36 2.75 12.47 10.29
CA HIS A 36 2.60 11.26 11.08
C HIS A 36 1.98 11.69 12.39
N SER A 37 0.67 11.47 12.51
CA SER A 37 -0.04 11.56 13.78
C SER A 37 0.73 10.71 14.80
N ILE A 38 0.89 11.23 16.02
CA ILE A 38 1.63 10.55 17.11
C ILE A 38 1.03 9.16 17.41
N MET A 39 -0.20 8.89 16.95
CA MET A 39 -0.86 7.57 17.05
C MET A 39 -0.70 6.68 15.81
N ALA A 40 -0.35 7.23 14.64
CA ALA A 40 0.02 6.43 13.46
C ALA A 40 1.30 5.62 13.72
N THR A 41 2.16 6.07 14.65
CA THR A 41 3.29 5.27 15.15
C THR A 41 2.89 4.18 16.15
N LEU A 42 1.68 4.21 16.73
CA LEU A 42 1.24 3.23 17.73
C LEU A 42 0.66 1.97 17.09
N LEU A 43 -0.06 2.11 15.96
CA LEU A 43 -0.51 1.01 15.11
C LEU A 43 0.37 0.96 13.86
N ASP A 44 1.64 0.67 14.07
CA ASP A 44 2.60 0.50 12.99
C ASP A 44 2.12 -0.63 12.04
N PHE A 45 1.95 -0.32 10.75
CA PHE A 45 1.59 -1.29 9.71
C PHE A 45 2.57 -2.46 9.62
N ASN A 46 3.80 -2.29 10.13
CA ASN A 46 4.80 -3.35 10.17
C ASN A 46 4.69 -4.29 11.38
N ARG A 47 3.90 -3.91 12.40
CA ARG A 47 3.86 -4.65 13.68
C ARG A 47 2.69 -5.62 13.79
N TYR A 48 1.56 -5.29 13.19
CA TYR A 48 0.33 -6.09 13.26
C TYR A 48 -0.15 -6.41 11.85
N ASP A 49 -0.78 -7.57 11.68
CA ASP A 49 -1.51 -7.84 10.45
C ASP A 49 -2.66 -6.81 10.29
N PRO A 50 -3.04 -6.47 9.05
CA PRO A 50 -4.02 -5.44 8.75
C PRO A 50 -5.38 -5.65 9.45
N GLU A 51 -5.81 -6.90 9.58
CA GLU A 51 -7.06 -7.29 10.21
C GLU A 51 -7.01 -7.03 11.73
N THR A 52 -5.89 -7.37 12.38
CA THR A 52 -5.63 -7.01 13.79
C THR A 52 -5.56 -5.50 13.98
N ALA A 53 -4.85 -4.78 13.10
CA ALA A 53 -4.74 -3.33 13.20
C ALA A 53 -6.09 -2.62 13.02
N LEU A 54 -6.92 -3.11 12.11
CA LEU A 54 -8.31 -2.67 11.94
C LEU A 54 -9.12 -2.87 13.23
N LEU A 55 -9.01 -4.04 13.86
CA LEU A 55 -9.72 -4.33 15.10
C LEU A 55 -9.30 -3.36 16.21
N ILE A 56 -7.99 -3.10 16.35
CA ILE A 56 -7.49 -2.17 17.37
C ILE A 56 -8.03 -0.76 17.12
N ALA A 57 -7.97 -0.26 15.87
CA ALA A 57 -8.52 1.05 15.53
C ALA A 57 -10.03 1.14 15.81
N HIS A 58 -10.78 0.06 15.55
CA HIS A 58 -12.20 -0.02 15.86
C HIS A 58 -12.46 0.10 17.36
N LEU A 59 -11.76 -0.68 18.18
CA LEU A 59 -11.92 -0.68 19.63
C LEU A 59 -11.54 0.68 20.24
N GLN A 60 -10.42 1.28 19.81
CA GLN A 60 -10.01 2.60 20.28
C GLN A 60 -11.01 3.70 19.93
N LEU A 61 -11.62 3.63 18.74
CA LEU A 61 -12.70 4.54 18.37
C LEU A 61 -13.93 4.34 19.26
N GLU A 62 -14.33 3.10 19.50
CA GLU A 62 -15.47 2.77 20.36
C GLU A 62 -15.27 3.28 21.78
N ASP A 63 -14.10 3.00 22.38
CA ASP A 63 -13.71 3.46 23.71
C ASP A 63 -13.73 4.99 23.80
N THR A 64 -13.15 5.67 22.81
CA THR A 64 -13.11 7.15 22.76
C THR A 64 -14.53 7.72 22.69
N LEU A 65 -15.40 7.13 21.87
CA LEU A 65 -16.78 7.56 21.75
C LEU A 65 -17.58 7.26 23.03
N GLU A 66 -17.36 6.13 23.67
CA GLU A 66 -18.04 5.78 24.93
C GLU A 66 -17.67 6.74 26.05
N VAL A 67 -16.37 7.01 26.25
CA VAL A 67 -15.89 7.96 27.26
C VAL A 67 -16.40 9.37 26.97
N SER A 68 -16.45 9.78 25.70
CA SER A 68 -16.95 11.12 25.33
C SER A 68 -18.45 11.31 25.62
N LYS A 69 -19.27 10.26 25.49
CA LYS A 69 -20.72 10.32 25.79
C LYS A 69 -21.00 10.66 27.25
N GLY A 70 -20.20 10.13 28.18
CA GLY A 70 -20.35 10.40 29.62
C GLY A 70 -19.93 11.81 30.04
N ARG A 71 -19.26 12.57 29.16
CA ARG A 71 -18.60 13.85 29.48
C ARG A 71 -19.21 15.08 28.81
N LYS A 72 -20.28 14.94 28.01
CA LYS A 72 -21.08 16.08 27.53
C LYS A 72 -21.74 16.79 28.73
N GLY A 73 -21.00 17.72 29.33
CA GLY A 73 -21.51 18.58 30.40
C GLY A 73 -22.56 19.56 29.87
N LYS A 74 -23.34 20.15 30.78
CA LYS A 74 -24.40 21.14 30.53
C LYS A 74 -23.87 22.50 30.02
N GLY A 75 -22.84 22.50 29.18
CA GLY A 75 -22.29 23.69 28.55
C GLY A 75 -23.27 24.25 27.53
N ARG A 76 -23.33 25.58 27.42
CA ARG A 76 -24.13 26.24 26.36
C ARG A 76 -23.46 25.97 25.00
N ALA A 77 -24.25 25.87 23.94
CA ALA A 77 -23.75 25.63 22.59
C ALA A 77 -22.73 26.69 22.10
N ASP A 78 -22.77 27.89 22.67
CA ASP A 78 -21.86 29.01 22.35
C ASP A 78 -20.54 28.98 23.16
N GLN A 79 -20.35 27.98 24.02
CA GLN A 79 -19.14 27.85 24.83
C GLN A 79 -18.02 27.20 24.03
N THR A 80 -16.82 27.77 24.08
CA THR A 80 -15.61 27.15 23.50
C THR A 80 -15.44 25.75 24.09
N PRO A 81 -15.19 24.72 23.27
CA PRO A 81 -15.00 23.36 23.76
C PRO A 81 -13.85 23.31 24.75
N SER A 82 -14.01 22.51 25.80
CA SER A 82 -12.93 22.22 26.75
C SER A 82 -11.78 21.52 26.03
N ASP A 83 -10.55 21.68 26.52
CA ASP A 83 -9.37 20.96 26.02
C ASP A 83 -9.62 19.44 25.97
N GLU A 84 -10.37 18.92 26.95
CA GLU A 84 -10.78 17.52 26.99
C GLU A 84 -11.74 17.15 25.83
N GLU A 85 -12.73 17.99 25.56
CA GLU A 85 -13.67 17.77 24.45
C GLU A 85 -12.98 17.86 23.09
N LEU A 86 -11.99 18.76 22.97
CA LEU A 86 -11.15 18.86 21.79
C LEU A 86 -10.27 17.63 21.63
N ALA A 87 -9.65 17.14 22.71
CA ALA A 87 -8.82 15.94 22.69
C ALA A 87 -9.63 14.70 22.26
N PHE A 88 -10.85 14.50 22.80
CA PHE A 88 -11.71 13.40 22.37
C PHE A 88 -12.15 13.51 20.92
N ARG A 89 -12.40 14.73 20.44
CA ARG A 89 -12.74 14.96 19.03
C ARG A 89 -11.59 14.56 18.11
N LEU A 90 -10.38 15.05 18.39
CA LEU A 90 -9.19 14.74 17.61
C LEU A 90 -8.87 13.23 17.64
N ALA A 91 -8.99 12.59 18.81
CA ALA A 91 -8.81 11.14 18.93
C ALA A 91 -9.85 10.36 18.12
N SER A 92 -11.12 10.78 18.14
CA SER A 92 -12.18 10.13 17.36
C SER A 92 -11.95 10.28 15.85
N GLU A 93 -11.53 11.45 15.41
CA GLU A 93 -11.21 11.73 14.00
C GLU A 93 -10.02 10.88 13.54
N GLU A 94 -8.99 10.76 14.37
CA GLU A 94 -7.81 9.93 14.09
C GLU A 94 -8.18 8.45 13.98
N PHE A 95 -8.80 7.87 15.02
CA PHE A 95 -9.15 6.44 15.00
C PHE A 95 -10.18 6.11 13.92
N GLY A 96 -11.08 7.04 13.60
CA GLY A 96 -11.99 6.94 12.46
C GLY A 96 -11.24 6.86 11.13
N SER A 97 -10.25 7.74 10.93
CA SER A 97 -9.42 7.77 9.72
C SER A 97 -8.56 6.50 9.60
N MET A 98 -7.95 6.05 10.70
CA MET A 98 -7.17 4.81 10.73
C MET A 98 -8.03 3.60 10.42
N LYS A 99 -9.21 3.49 11.05
CA LYS A 99 -10.17 2.42 10.79
C LYS A 99 -10.54 2.36 9.30
N GLN A 100 -10.87 3.49 8.70
CA GLN A 100 -11.21 3.54 7.27
C GLN A 100 -10.02 3.08 6.41
N MET A 101 -8.81 3.56 6.71
CA MET A 101 -7.60 3.17 5.98
C MET A 101 -7.36 1.66 6.01
N TYR A 102 -7.47 1.02 7.17
CA TYR A 102 -7.30 -0.43 7.28
C TYR A 102 -8.44 -1.22 6.62
N GLN A 103 -9.68 -0.71 6.66
CA GLN A 103 -10.79 -1.32 5.94
C GLN A 103 -10.54 -1.34 4.43
N ASP A 104 -10.10 -0.21 3.88
CA ASP A 104 -9.77 -0.09 2.47
C ASP A 104 -8.62 -1.01 2.08
N TYR A 105 -7.58 -1.08 2.92
CA TYR A 105 -6.46 -1.99 2.71
C TYR A 105 -6.91 -3.47 2.69
N CYS A 106 -7.67 -3.91 3.69
CA CYS A 106 -8.17 -5.28 3.77
C CYS A 106 -9.04 -5.63 2.55
N LEU A 107 -9.87 -4.68 2.11
CA LEU A 107 -10.68 -4.84 0.91
C LEU A 107 -9.80 -5.02 -0.34
N VAL A 108 -8.84 -4.12 -0.56
CA VAL A 108 -7.93 -4.20 -1.71
C VAL A 108 -7.13 -5.49 -1.70
N LYS A 109 -6.60 -5.90 -0.54
CA LYS A 109 -5.89 -7.17 -0.37
C LYS A 109 -6.77 -8.36 -0.74
N SER A 110 -8.01 -8.41 -0.25
CA SER A 110 -8.92 -9.51 -0.59
C SER A 110 -9.29 -9.55 -2.08
N LEU A 111 -9.43 -8.39 -2.73
CA LEU A 111 -9.67 -8.32 -4.16
C LEU A 111 -8.45 -8.81 -4.95
N ASN A 112 -7.26 -8.40 -4.55
CA ASN A 112 -6.03 -8.87 -5.18
C ASN A 112 -5.87 -10.39 -5.01
N ASP A 113 -6.07 -10.90 -3.79
CA ASP A 113 -5.99 -12.34 -3.49
C ASP A 113 -6.99 -13.15 -4.34
N ALA A 114 -8.19 -12.61 -4.58
CA ALA A 114 -9.20 -13.25 -5.43
C ALA A 114 -8.80 -13.23 -6.91
N ILE A 115 -8.29 -12.10 -7.42
CA ILE A 115 -7.79 -11.99 -8.80
C ILE A 115 -6.65 -12.99 -9.04
N ASP A 116 -5.71 -13.08 -8.11
CA ASP A 116 -4.56 -13.98 -8.23
C ASP A 116 -4.98 -15.46 -8.19
N GLN A 117 -5.96 -15.81 -7.33
CA GLN A 117 -6.52 -17.16 -7.27
C GLN A 117 -7.27 -17.53 -8.56
N ASP A 118 -8.03 -16.60 -9.11
CA ASP A 118 -8.88 -16.86 -10.27
C ASP A 118 -8.17 -16.63 -11.61
N ALA A 119 -6.93 -16.10 -11.61
CA ALA A 119 -6.20 -15.72 -12.82
C ALA A 119 -6.07 -16.86 -13.84
N ALA A 120 -5.75 -18.07 -13.38
CA ALA A 120 -5.60 -19.24 -14.26
C ALA A 120 -6.93 -19.65 -14.91
N ILE A 121 -8.02 -19.60 -14.13
CA ILE A 121 -9.38 -19.92 -14.58
C ILE A 121 -9.84 -18.87 -15.60
N LEU A 122 -9.63 -17.58 -15.29
CA LEU A 122 -9.97 -16.47 -16.18
C LEU A 122 -9.23 -16.57 -17.51
N GLU A 123 -7.94 -16.89 -17.50
CA GLU A 123 -7.15 -17.08 -18.73
C GLU A 123 -7.64 -18.29 -19.54
N ALA A 124 -7.98 -19.40 -18.87
CA ALA A 124 -8.56 -20.56 -19.56
C ALA A 124 -9.89 -20.20 -20.25
N HIS A 125 -10.78 -19.49 -19.55
CA HIS A 125 -12.03 -19.01 -20.13
C HIS A 125 -11.82 -18.02 -21.28
N ARG A 126 -10.82 -17.13 -21.17
CA ARG A 126 -10.46 -16.21 -22.25
C ARG A 126 -10.07 -16.99 -23.52
N VAL A 127 -9.23 -18.01 -23.38
CA VAL A 127 -8.80 -18.89 -24.49
C VAL A 127 -10.00 -19.63 -25.08
N MET A 128 -10.88 -20.18 -24.25
CA MET A 128 -12.07 -20.90 -24.70
C MET A 128 -13.01 -19.99 -25.52
N GLU A 129 -13.26 -18.77 -25.06
CA GLU A 129 -14.15 -17.84 -25.78
C GLU A 129 -13.52 -17.38 -27.10
N GLU A 130 -12.21 -17.13 -27.12
CA GLU A 130 -11.49 -16.77 -28.34
C GLU A 130 -11.56 -17.91 -29.39
N ALA A 131 -11.36 -19.16 -28.95
CA ALA A 131 -11.50 -20.34 -29.80
C ALA A 131 -12.94 -20.50 -30.33
N ALA A 132 -13.94 -20.37 -29.45
CA ALA A 132 -15.34 -20.45 -29.84
C ALA A 132 -15.73 -19.35 -30.84
N ALA A 133 -15.21 -18.13 -30.67
CA ALA A 133 -15.41 -17.04 -31.63
C ALA A 133 -14.72 -17.30 -32.98
N ALA A 134 -13.57 -17.97 -32.98
CA ALA A 134 -12.92 -18.42 -34.22
C ALA A 134 -13.71 -19.54 -34.91
N ASP A 135 -14.23 -20.52 -34.17
CA ASP A 135 -15.05 -21.61 -34.69
C ASP A 135 -16.33 -21.10 -35.34
N ARG A 136 -17.03 -20.14 -34.69
CA ARG A 136 -18.23 -19.51 -35.26
C ARG A 136 -17.94 -18.85 -36.61
N ARG A 137 -16.80 -18.15 -36.73
CA ARG A 137 -16.37 -17.53 -38.00
C ARG A 137 -16.01 -18.57 -39.05
N ALA A 138 -15.29 -19.63 -38.67
CA ALA A 138 -14.92 -20.71 -39.58
C ALA A 138 -16.17 -21.45 -40.11
N ALA A 139 -17.14 -21.75 -39.25
CA ALA A 139 -18.41 -22.36 -39.63
C ALA A 139 -19.22 -21.47 -40.60
N GLU A 140 -19.24 -20.16 -40.37
CA GLU A 140 -19.87 -19.22 -41.27
C GLU A 140 -19.21 -19.22 -42.67
N LEU A 141 -17.88 -19.16 -42.74
CA LEU A 141 -17.14 -19.24 -44.01
C LEU A 141 -17.42 -20.55 -44.75
N LEU A 142 -17.42 -21.67 -44.03
CA LEU A 142 -17.72 -22.98 -44.58
C LEU A 142 -19.15 -23.04 -45.14
N SER A 143 -20.13 -22.47 -44.43
CA SER A 143 -21.52 -22.41 -44.89
C SER A 143 -21.70 -21.62 -46.19
N ARG A 144 -20.79 -20.67 -46.46
CA ARG A 144 -20.73 -19.88 -47.70
C ARG A 144 -19.92 -20.56 -48.81
N GLY A 145 -19.42 -21.78 -48.58
CA GLY A 145 -18.57 -22.52 -49.52
C GLY A 145 -17.16 -21.94 -49.65
N GLN A 146 -16.71 -21.12 -48.70
CA GLN A 146 -15.37 -20.53 -48.68
C GLN A 146 -14.39 -21.48 -47.97
N ALA A 147 -13.10 -21.31 -48.26
CA ALA A 147 -12.05 -22.10 -47.63
C ALA A 147 -11.99 -21.82 -46.11
N LEU A 148 -11.75 -22.87 -45.32
CA LEU A 148 -11.58 -22.74 -43.88
C LEU A 148 -10.32 -21.92 -43.56
N PRO A 149 -10.39 -20.99 -42.60
CA PRO A 149 -9.23 -20.26 -42.13
C PRO A 149 -8.29 -21.20 -41.36
N GLN A 150 -7.02 -20.81 -41.28
CA GLN A 150 -6.07 -21.53 -40.42
C GLN A 150 -6.51 -21.44 -38.95
N PRO A 151 -6.32 -22.51 -38.16
CA PRO A 151 -6.62 -22.49 -36.73
C PRO A 151 -5.89 -21.34 -36.03
N THR A 152 -6.59 -20.68 -35.11
CA THR A 152 -6.03 -19.67 -34.22
C THR A 152 -5.17 -20.32 -33.14
N GLU A 153 -4.35 -19.51 -32.46
CA GLU A 153 -3.57 -20.00 -31.31
C GLU A 153 -4.47 -20.50 -30.19
N ALA A 154 -5.59 -19.82 -29.93
CA ALA A 154 -6.58 -20.24 -28.95
C ALA A 154 -7.18 -21.62 -29.26
N GLN A 155 -7.54 -21.89 -30.53
CA GLN A 155 -8.00 -23.22 -30.96
C GLN A 155 -6.92 -24.28 -30.77
N ARG A 156 -5.68 -24.01 -31.18
CA ARG A 156 -4.55 -24.93 -30.97
C ARG A 156 -4.29 -25.22 -29.49
N ARG A 157 -4.37 -24.20 -28.64
CA ARG A 157 -4.16 -24.32 -27.19
C ARG A 157 -5.27 -25.15 -26.55
N LEU A 158 -6.51 -25.05 -27.03
CA LEU A 158 -7.64 -25.86 -26.57
C LEU A 158 -7.56 -27.32 -27.04
N GLU A 159 -6.99 -27.57 -28.22
CA GLU A 159 -6.75 -28.91 -28.77
C GLU A 159 -5.59 -29.66 -28.08
N ASP A 160 -4.73 -28.94 -27.34
CA ASP A 160 -3.67 -29.54 -26.55
C ASP A 160 -4.24 -30.29 -25.34
N ARG A 161 -3.80 -31.55 -25.16
CA ARG A 161 -4.23 -32.41 -24.04
C ARG A 161 -3.78 -31.89 -22.67
N THR A 162 -2.81 -30.99 -22.63
CA THR A 162 -2.36 -30.37 -21.37
C THR A 162 -3.23 -29.18 -20.96
N PHE A 163 -4.15 -28.73 -21.81
CA PHE A 163 -5.08 -27.66 -21.44
C PHE A 163 -6.05 -28.14 -20.37
N ASN A 164 -6.01 -27.48 -19.21
CA ASN A 164 -6.89 -27.77 -18.10
C ASN A 164 -7.41 -26.44 -17.51
N VAL A 165 -8.74 -26.34 -17.42
CA VAL A 165 -9.45 -25.19 -16.84
C VAL A 165 -9.29 -25.12 -15.32
N TYR A 166 -9.10 -26.27 -14.68
CA TYR A 166 -8.95 -26.42 -13.24
C TYR A 166 -7.54 -26.91 -12.93
N GLN A 167 -6.53 -26.07 -13.21
CA GLN A 167 -5.24 -26.26 -12.56
C GLN A 167 -5.36 -25.70 -11.14
N PRO A 168 -5.21 -26.51 -10.08
CA PRO A 168 -5.13 -25.96 -8.74
C PRO A 168 -3.89 -25.06 -8.68
N THR A 169 -4.08 -23.81 -8.29
CA THR A 169 -2.97 -22.94 -7.93
C THR A 169 -2.28 -23.56 -6.71
N GLU A 170 -1.20 -24.31 -6.92
CA GLU A 170 -0.35 -24.76 -5.82
C GLU A 170 0.22 -23.52 -5.12
N ARG A 171 -0.09 -23.38 -3.82
CA ARG A 171 0.49 -22.36 -2.93
C ARG A 171 1.72 -22.90 -2.23
#